data_AF-A0A968HYB5-F1
#
_entry.id   AF-A0A968HYB5-F1
#
_cell.length_a   1.000
_cell.length_b   1.000
_cell.length_c   1.000
_cell.angle_alpha   90.00
_cell.angle_beta   90.00
_cell.angle_gamma   90.00
#
_symmetry.space_group_name_H-M   'P 1'
#
loop_
_entity.id
_entity.type
_entity.pdbx_description
1 polymer ?
#
loop_
_entity_poly.entity_id
_entity_poly.type
_entity_poly.pdbx_seq_one_letter_code
_entity_poly.pdbx_strand_id
1 'polypeptide(L)'
;MPFSSPWRSPVCPRSPPVASSGAAPTDPVTIVEPTLPPSNDPQRVDQLFGHFRYDQAAVAELRTVARAADGYEFKLRASAAQSYLDMAAAAQQEGIELTVISAFRSTEEQEKLFFDISRQRNQSLQQRAQTSAPPGYSEHHTGNAIDLGDAAVPSANLSPTFEQTRAFRWLEQNAKRYSFELSFPRNNCQGVLYEPWHWRFVGDPESLKMFYQNRPQPSICPPNHDPTAIAIFSITCLALLSPWVSPLLPATSGDRLLGFLPSIAL
;
A
#
# COMPACT_ATOMS: atom_id res chain seq x y z
N MET A 1 44.71 1.22 38.56
CA MET A 1 45.07 0.05 39.41
C MET A 1 44.42 0.27 40.78
N PRO A 2 43.92 -0.76 41.47
CA PRO A 2 42.70 -1.52 41.12
C PRO A 2 41.74 -1.63 42.33
N PHE A 3 40.48 -1.99 42.09
CA PHE A 3 39.74 -2.79 43.06
C PHE A 3 39.02 -3.91 42.32
N SER A 4 39.14 -5.09 42.90
CA SER A 4 39.03 -6.39 42.27
C SER A 4 37.81 -7.14 42.80
N SER A 5 37.29 -8.04 41.96
CA SER A 5 36.67 -9.33 42.33
C SER A 5 35.26 -9.32 42.97
N PRO A 6 34.57 -10.47 43.12
CA PRO A 6 34.65 -11.74 42.37
C PRO A 6 33.26 -12.35 42.06
N TRP A 7 32.99 -12.86 40.86
CA TRP A 7 32.03 -13.98 40.74
C TRP A 7 32.50 -14.97 39.66
N ARG A 8 32.95 -16.13 40.14
CA ARG A 8 33.10 -17.40 39.38
C ARG A 8 31.73 -18.09 39.39
N SER A 9 31.26 -18.66 38.28
CA SER A 9 31.34 -20.10 37.90
C SER A 9 30.11 -20.38 37.00
N PRO A 10 29.99 -21.47 36.21
CA PRO A 10 30.86 -22.65 36.14
C PRO A 10 31.37 -23.00 34.73
N VAL A 11 32.44 -23.78 34.71
CA VAL A 11 32.98 -24.47 33.54
C VAL A 11 32.06 -25.63 33.18
N CYS A 12 31.53 -25.66 31.96
CA CYS A 12 30.90 -26.85 31.40
C CYS A 12 31.98 -27.86 30.96
N PRO A 13 31.79 -29.18 31.18
CA PRO A 13 32.74 -30.20 30.73
C PRO A 13 32.79 -30.27 29.20
N ARG A 14 34.00 -30.42 28.66
CA ARG A 14 34.25 -30.64 27.22
C ARG A 14 33.66 -31.97 26.78
N SER A 15 32.82 -31.95 25.75
CA SER A 15 32.44 -33.15 24.98
C SER A 15 33.64 -33.69 24.20
N PRO A 16 33.77 -35.02 24.02
CA PRO A 16 34.85 -35.62 23.23
C PRO A 16 34.70 -35.29 21.73
N PRO A 17 35.79 -35.35 20.94
CA PRO A 17 35.75 -34.99 19.53
C PRO A 17 34.92 -36.01 18.73
N VAL A 18 33.88 -35.52 18.06
CA VAL A 18 33.17 -36.30 17.03
C VAL A 18 34.01 -36.28 15.76
N ALA A 19 34.27 -37.47 15.23
CA ALA A 19 35.05 -37.70 14.03
C ALA A 19 34.48 -36.97 12.82
N SER A 20 35.40 -36.37 12.05
CA SER A 20 35.17 -35.80 10.72
C SER A 20 34.62 -36.86 9.76
N SER A 21 33.44 -36.63 9.21
CA SER A 21 33.00 -37.25 7.95
C SER A 21 32.81 -36.13 6.94
N GLY A 22 33.45 -36.27 5.78
CA GLY A 22 33.76 -35.20 4.85
C GLY A 22 32.56 -34.40 4.36
N ALA A 23 32.72 -33.08 4.35
CA ALA A 23 31.89 -32.17 3.59
C ALA A 23 32.05 -32.47 2.08
N ALA A 24 30.95 -32.80 1.41
CA ALA A 24 30.87 -32.69 -0.03
C ALA A 24 30.94 -31.20 -0.42
N PRO A 25 31.61 -30.83 -1.52
CA PRO A 25 31.71 -29.44 -1.94
C PRO A 25 30.31 -28.93 -2.30
N THR A 26 29.83 -27.90 -1.58
CA THR A 26 28.64 -27.16 -1.97
C THR A 26 29.02 -26.19 -3.07
N ASP A 27 28.55 -26.45 -4.28
CA ASP A 27 28.64 -25.51 -5.39
C ASP A 27 28.01 -24.15 -5.02
N PRO A 28 28.55 -23.02 -5.53
CA PRO A 28 27.94 -21.72 -5.33
C PRO A 28 26.56 -21.69 -5.98
N VAL A 29 25.52 -21.47 -5.16
CA VAL A 29 24.15 -21.23 -5.62
C VAL A 29 24.15 -19.97 -6.46
N THR A 30 24.12 -20.17 -7.78
CA THR A 30 23.88 -19.09 -8.74
C THR A 30 22.44 -18.67 -8.56
N ILE A 31 22.20 -17.42 -8.13
CA ILE A 31 20.87 -16.82 -8.16
C ILE A 31 20.54 -16.62 -9.64
N VAL A 32 19.85 -17.59 -10.23
CA VAL A 32 19.25 -17.45 -11.54
C VAL A 32 18.01 -16.59 -11.34
N GLU A 33 18.07 -15.36 -11.83
CA GLU A 33 16.89 -14.49 -11.98
C GLU A 33 15.81 -15.30 -12.72
N PRO A 34 14.58 -15.43 -12.18
CA PRO A 34 13.55 -16.23 -12.82
C PRO A 34 13.14 -15.54 -14.11
N THR A 35 13.78 -15.93 -15.21
CA THR A 35 13.35 -15.58 -16.56
C THR A 35 12.08 -16.38 -16.81
N LEU A 36 10.93 -15.70 -16.67
CA LEU A 36 9.67 -16.23 -17.14
C LEU A 36 9.84 -16.62 -18.62
N PRO A 37 9.42 -17.83 -19.03
CA PRO A 37 9.49 -18.20 -20.44
C PRO A 37 8.65 -17.22 -21.27
N PRO A 38 9.07 -16.87 -22.50
CA PRO A 38 8.27 -16.02 -23.38
C PRO A 38 6.92 -16.70 -23.61
N SER A 39 5.87 -16.10 -23.06
CA SER A 39 4.51 -16.58 -23.25
C SER A 39 4.00 -16.08 -24.60
N ASN A 40 3.91 -16.97 -25.58
CA ASN A 40 3.22 -16.71 -26.85
C ASN A 40 1.68 -16.71 -26.68
N ASP A 41 1.18 -16.24 -25.53
CA ASP A 41 -0.26 -16.08 -25.28
C ASP A 41 -0.64 -14.64 -25.66
N PRO A 42 -1.35 -14.42 -26.78
CA PRO A 42 -1.78 -13.09 -27.20
C PRO A 42 -2.79 -12.44 -26.21
N GLN A 43 -3.25 -13.17 -25.19
CA GLN A 43 -4.08 -12.66 -24.09
C GLN A 43 -3.32 -12.43 -22.78
N ARG A 44 -2.02 -12.75 -22.69
CA ARG A 44 -1.23 -12.37 -21.51
C ARG A 44 -0.93 -10.88 -21.59
N VAL A 45 -1.87 -10.08 -21.09
CA VAL A 45 -1.63 -8.68 -20.75
C VAL A 45 -0.38 -8.62 -19.89
N ASP A 46 0.61 -7.84 -20.31
CA ASP A 46 1.88 -7.69 -19.59
C ASP A 46 1.59 -7.07 -18.21
N GLN A 47 1.42 -7.95 -17.23
CA GLN A 47 1.00 -7.64 -15.87
C GLN A 47 1.93 -8.30 -14.87
N LEU A 48 2.21 -7.56 -13.80
CA LEU A 48 2.97 -8.03 -12.66
C LEU A 48 2.22 -7.68 -11.37
N PHE A 49 1.78 -8.70 -10.63
CA PHE A 49 1.00 -8.56 -9.40
C PHE A 49 -0.26 -7.67 -9.54
N GLY A 50 -0.94 -7.74 -10.68
CA GLY A 50 -2.15 -6.96 -10.96
C GLY A 50 -1.89 -5.60 -11.61
N HIS A 51 -0.65 -5.13 -11.65
CA HIS A 51 -0.28 -3.88 -12.31
C HIS A 51 0.06 -4.10 -13.78
N PHE A 52 -0.40 -3.23 -14.66
CA PHE A 52 -0.04 -3.25 -16.08
C PHE A 52 1.28 -2.55 -16.34
N ARG A 53 2.00 -2.99 -17.37
CA ARG A 53 3.20 -2.31 -17.84
C ARG A 53 2.87 -0.96 -18.48
N TYR A 54 3.70 0.04 -18.20
CA TYR A 54 3.64 1.37 -18.82
C TYR A 54 5.00 1.85 -19.27
N ASP A 55 5.05 2.46 -20.44
CA ASP A 55 6.22 3.22 -20.88
C ASP A 55 6.32 4.53 -20.10
N GLN A 56 7.55 4.91 -19.76
CA GLN A 56 7.82 6.19 -19.12
C GLN A 56 7.65 7.35 -20.11
N ALA A 57 6.90 8.37 -19.72
CA ALA A 57 6.75 9.59 -20.50
C ALA A 57 8.09 10.30 -20.70
N ALA A 58 8.27 10.90 -21.87
CA ALA A 58 9.44 11.72 -22.16
C ALA A 58 9.36 13.04 -21.38
N VAL A 59 10.49 13.50 -20.83
CA VAL A 59 10.55 14.74 -20.02
C VAL A 59 10.01 15.95 -20.79
N ALA A 60 10.18 15.99 -22.12
CA ALA A 60 9.67 17.07 -22.98
C ALA A 60 8.13 17.16 -23.02
N GLU A 61 7.43 16.07 -22.70
CA GLU A 61 5.97 15.99 -22.68
C GLU A 61 5.38 16.51 -21.35
N LEU A 62 6.22 16.66 -20.32
CA LEU A 62 5.80 16.97 -18.97
C LEU A 62 5.69 18.47 -18.71
N ARG A 63 4.72 18.87 -17.90
CA ARG A 63 4.46 20.24 -17.44
C ARG A 63 4.27 20.24 -15.93
N THR A 64 4.88 21.20 -15.25
CA THR A 64 4.74 21.36 -13.80
C THR A 64 3.33 21.81 -13.46
N VAL A 65 2.66 21.11 -12.54
CA VAL A 65 1.31 21.40 -12.04
C VAL A 65 1.29 21.90 -10.60
N ALA A 66 2.30 21.54 -9.81
CA ALA A 66 2.47 22.01 -8.44
C ALA A 66 3.96 21.98 -8.06
N ARG A 67 4.32 22.69 -6.98
CA ARG A 67 5.66 22.66 -6.40
C ARG A 67 5.59 22.45 -4.89
N ALA A 68 6.39 21.54 -4.37
CA ALA A 68 6.59 21.39 -2.95
C ALA A 68 7.51 22.49 -2.39
N ALA A 69 7.54 22.64 -1.07
CA ALA A 69 8.32 23.67 -0.38
C ALA A 69 9.84 23.53 -0.57
N ASP A 70 10.32 22.32 -0.82
CA ASP A 70 11.73 22.00 -1.11
C ASP A 70 12.11 22.23 -2.58
N GLY A 71 11.17 22.69 -3.41
CA GLY A 71 11.36 22.93 -4.84
C GLY A 71 11.07 21.73 -5.73
N TYR A 72 10.65 20.58 -5.18
CA TYR A 72 10.23 19.44 -5.99
C TYR A 72 9.03 19.81 -6.87
N GLU A 73 9.13 19.50 -8.17
CA GLU A 73 8.09 19.82 -9.15
C GLU A 73 7.23 18.58 -9.43
N PHE A 74 5.93 18.68 -9.15
CA PHE A 74 4.96 17.69 -9.60
C PHE A 74 4.62 17.97 -11.06
N LYS A 75 4.78 16.96 -11.92
CA LYS A 75 4.57 17.12 -13.36
C LYS A 75 3.56 16.11 -13.90
N LEU A 76 2.81 16.53 -14.91
CA LEU A 76 1.93 15.68 -15.71
C LEU A 76 2.20 15.91 -17.20
N ARG A 77 1.76 14.99 -18.07
CA ARG A 77 1.72 15.24 -19.51
C ARG A 77 0.85 16.46 -19.82
N ALA A 78 1.15 17.17 -20.91
CA ALA A 78 0.52 18.45 -21.21
C ALA A 78 -1.02 18.47 -21.12
N SER A 79 -1.73 17.49 -21.72
CA SER A 79 -3.20 17.38 -21.66
C SER A 79 -3.72 17.18 -20.23
N ALA A 80 -3.10 16.26 -19.50
CA ALA A 80 -3.44 15.95 -18.11
C ALA A 80 -3.14 17.13 -17.18
N ALA A 81 -2.02 17.84 -17.42
CA ALA A 81 -1.62 19.01 -16.67
C ALA A 81 -2.64 20.15 -16.81
N GLN A 82 -3.04 20.47 -18.04
CA GLN A 82 -4.06 21.50 -18.29
C GLN A 82 -5.37 21.13 -17.61
N SER A 83 -5.84 19.89 -17.80
CA SER A 83 -7.09 19.42 -17.22
C SER A 83 -7.07 19.41 -15.69
N TYR A 84 -5.93 19.08 -15.08
CA TYR A 84 -5.75 19.12 -13.63
C TYR A 84 -5.78 20.56 -13.11
N LEU A 85 -5.12 21.51 -13.78
CA LEU A 85 -5.12 22.91 -13.37
C LEU A 85 -6.53 23.50 -13.41
N ASP A 86 -7.31 23.16 -14.44
CA ASP A 86 -8.72 23.57 -14.53
C ASP A 86 -9.57 22.92 -13.43
N MET A 87 -9.34 21.64 -13.14
CA MET A 87 -10.00 20.92 -12.04
C MET A 87 -9.69 21.54 -10.68
N ALA A 88 -8.41 21.82 -10.40
CA ALA A 88 -7.96 22.40 -9.15
C ALA A 88 -8.50 23.82 -8.95
N ALA A 89 -8.55 24.64 -10.02
CA ALA A 89 -9.16 25.96 -9.97
C ALA A 89 -10.66 25.91 -9.65
N ALA A 90 -11.40 24.97 -10.25
CA ALA A 90 -12.82 24.79 -9.96
C ALA A 90 -13.08 24.32 -8.53
N ALA A 91 -12.28 23.37 -8.03
CA ALA A 91 -12.34 22.95 -6.63
C ALA A 91 -12.11 24.14 -5.68
N GLN A 92 -11.11 24.97 -5.99
CA GLN A 92 -10.77 26.14 -5.18
C GLN A 92 -11.90 27.17 -5.13
N GLN A 93 -12.64 27.37 -6.23
CA GLN A 93 -13.83 28.25 -6.27
C GLN A 93 -14.95 27.77 -5.33
N GLU A 94 -15.00 26.47 -5.01
CA GLU A 94 -15.93 25.87 -4.05
C GLU A 94 -15.34 25.73 -2.64
N GLY A 95 -14.17 26.35 -2.39
CA GLY A 95 -13.49 26.30 -1.11
C GLY A 95 -12.89 24.93 -0.78
N ILE A 96 -12.54 24.16 -1.82
CA ILE A 96 -11.83 22.88 -1.72
C ILE A 96 -10.41 23.06 -2.26
N GLU A 97 -9.41 22.87 -1.41
CA GLU A 97 -8.00 22.94 -1.81
C GLU A 97 -7.43 21.52 -1.96
N LEU A 98 -7.17 21.13 -3.20
CA LEU A 98 -6.60 19.83 -3.54
C LEU A 98 -5.06 19.88 -3.39
N THR A 99 -4.52 19.02 -2.53
CA THR A 99 -3.07 18.90 -2.36
C THR A 99 -2.51 17.89 -3.36
N VAL A 100 -1.51 18.27 -4.15
CA VAL A 100 -0.75 17.29 -4.95
C VAL A 100 0.26 16.59 -4.05
N ILE A 101 0.14 15.27 -3.96
CA ILE A 101 1.03 14.43 -3.16
C ILE A 101 2.09 13.79 -4.05
N SER A 102 1.69 13.35 -5.25
CA SER A 102 2.57 12.68 -6.20
C SER A 102 1.99 12.79 -7.62
N ALA A 103 2.84 12.78 -8.65
CA ALA A 103 2.43 12.91 -10.06
C ALA A 103 3.37 12.05 -10.93
N PHE A 104 3.94 12.56 -12.03
CA PHE A 104 4.95 11.83 -12.79
C PHE A 104 6.07 11.31 -11.87
N ARG A 105 6.42 10.04 -12.06
CA ARG A 105 7.54 9.39 -11.37
C ARG A 105 8.29 8.53 -12.38
N SER A 106 9.59 8.76 -12.47
CA SER A 106 10.48 7.96 -13.32
C SER A 106 10.62 6.52 -12.80
N THR A 107 11.04 5.61 -13.67
CA THR A 107 11.30 4.22 -13.29
C THR A 107 12.41 4.13 -12.25
N GLU A 108 13.43 4.98 -12.33
CA GLU A 108 14.50 5.03 -11.34
C GLU A 108 13.99 5.47 -9.94
N GLU A 109 13.12 6.49 -9.89
CA GLU A 109 12.46 6.89 -8.64
C GLU A 109 11.55 5.78 -8.10
N GLN A 110 10.83 5.08 -8.98
CA GLN A 110 9.99 3.94 -8.60
C GLN A 110 10.82 2.77 -8.08
N GLU A 111 12.01 2.50 -8.63
CA GLU A 111 12.93 1.48 -8.13
C GLU A 111 13.36 1.79 -6.69
N LYS A 112 13.79 3.03 -6.43
CA LYS A 112 14.14 3.49 -5.08
C LYS A 112 12.95 3.34 -4.13
N LEU A 113 11.76 3.80 -4.53
CA LEU A 113 10.55 3.67 -3.74
C LEU A 113 10.21 2.20 -3.42
N PHE A 114 10.24 1.34 -4.44
CA PHE A 114 9.80 -0.05 -4.35
C PHE A 114 10.80 -0.92 -3.59
N PHE A 115 12.11 -0.68 -3.70
CA PHE A 115 13.14 -1.50 -3.04
C PHE A 115 13.69 -0.92 -1.74
N ASP A 116 13.81 0.40 -1.60
CA ASP A 116 14.47 0.98 -0.42
C ASP A 116 13.51 1.16 0.77
N ILE A 117 12.25 1.55 0.53
CA ILE A 117 11.26 1.69 1.62
C ILE A 117 10.81 0.32 2.17
N SER A 118 10.80 -0.69 1.32
CA SER A 118 10.22 -2.00 1.63
C SER A 118 11.19 -2.99 2.28
N ARG A 119 12.51 -2.74 2.20
CA ARG A 119 13.52 -3.49 2.97
C ARG A 119 13.32 -3.38 4.48
N GLN A 120 12.64 -2.34 4.95
CA GLN A 120 12.42 -2.08 6.38
C GLN A 120 11.26 -2.89 7.00
N ARG A 121 10.45 -3.61 6.18
CA ARG A 121 9.19 -4.23 6.65
C ARG A 121 9.09 -5.75 6.49
N ASN A 122 10.15 -6.44 6.06
CA ASN A 122 10.16 -7.91 5.79
C ASN A 122 8.99 -8.40 4.89
N GLN A 123 8.43 -7.52 4.05
CA GLN A 123 7.33 -7.86 3.16
C GLN A 123 7.82 -8.60 1.91
N SER A 124 7.03 -9.57 1.43
CA SER A 124 7.25 -10.21 0.12
C SER A 124 7.01 -9.21 -1.03
N LEU A 125 7.52 -9.50 -2.23
CA LEU A 125 7.29 -8.66 -3.41
C LEU A 125 5.80 -8.47 -3.71
N GLN A 126 4.99 -9.52 -3.53
CA GLN A 126 3.54 -9.47 -3.74
C GLN A 126 2.84 -8.57 -2.71
N GLN A 127 3.26 -8.59 -1.44
CA GLN A 127 2.72 -7.70 -0.41
C GLN A 127 3.07 -6.23 -0.69
N ARG A 128 4.26 -5.95 -1.24
CA ARG A 128 4.65 -4.59 -1.64
C ARG A 128 3.81 -4.09 -2.81
N ALA A 129 3.59 -4.97 -3.79
CA ALA A 129 2.80 -4.67 -4.98
C ALA A 129 1.33 -4.34 -4.67
N GLN A 130 0.82 -4.69 -3.50
CA GLN A 130 -0.53 -4.28 -3.09
C GLN A 130 -0.65 -2.77 -2.79
N THR A 131 0.45 -2.10 -2.43
CA THR A 131 0.45 -0.68 -2.04
C THR A 131 1.42 0.19 -2.85
N SER A 132 2.25 -0.42 -3.70
CA SER A 132 3.18 0.29 -4.57
C SER A 132 3.50 -0.57 -5.77
N ALA A 133 3.21 -0.07 -6.96
CA ALA A 133 3.44 -0.80 -8.20
C ALA A 133 4.94 -1.16 -8.39
N PRO A 134 5.27 -2.31 -8.99
CA PRO A 134 6.64 -2.59 -9.41
C PRO A 134 7.17 -1.51 -10.39
N PRO A 135 8.49 -1.27 -10.45
CA PRO A 135 9.08 -0.38 -11.45
C PRO A 135 8.74 -0.83 -12.88
N GLY A 136 8.35 0.12 -13.74
CA GLY A 136 7.81 -0.16 -15.08
C GLY A 136 6.33 -0.56 -15.12
N TYR A 137 5.67 -0.70 -13.96
CA TYR A 137 4.25 -1.08 -13.85
C TYR A 137 3.38 -0.03 -13.12
N SER A 138 3.91 1.17 -12.86
CA SER A 138 3.13 2.26 -12.23
C SER A 138 2.48 3.17 -13.26
N GLU A 139 1.21 3.54 -13.08
CA GLU A 139 0.54 4.57 -13.89
C GLU A 139 1.27 5.92 -13.81
N HIS A 140 2.02 6.21 -12.73
CA HIS A 140 2.79 7.46 -12.59
C HIS A 140 3.90 7.62 -13.65
N HIS A 141 4.43 6.53 -14.20
CA HIS A 141 5.42 6.61 -15.29
C HIS A 141 4.86 7.32 -16.51
N THR A 142 3.55 7.21 -16.74
CA THR A 142 2.88 7.75 -17.92
C THR A 142 2.76 9.27 -17.88
N GLY A 143 2.94 9.90 -16.72
CA GLY A 143 2.61 11.31 -16.50
C GLY A 143 1.11 11.63 -16.59
N ASN A 144 0.23 10.63 -16.61
CA ASN A 144 -1.22 10.82 -16.61
C ASN A 144 -1.88 10.49 -15.25
N ALA A 145 -1.12 10.03 -14.26
CA ALA A 145 -1.62 9.73 -12.92
C ALA A 145 -1.16 10.76 -11.88
N ILE A 146 -2.04 11.06 -10.93
CA ILE A 146 -1.83 12.02 -9.86
C ILE A 146 -2.43 11.51 -8.55
N ASP A 147 -1.67 11.67 -7.47
CA ASP A 147 -2.13 11.44 -6.10
C ASP A 147 -2.58 12.76 -5.48
N LEU A 148 -3.83 12.79 -5.03
CA LEU A 148 -4.49 13.97 -4.48
C LEU A 148 -4.87 13.77 -3.01
N GLY A 149 -4.74 14.86 -2.25
CA GLY A 149 -5.13 14.96 -0.85
C GLY A 149 -6.05 16.13 -0.58
N ASP A 150 -6.44 16.28 0.69
CA ASP A 150 -7.24 17.42 1.17
C ASP A 150 -6.33 18.31 2.03
N ALA A 151 -6.12 19.57 1.62
CA ALA A 151 -5.33 20.51 2.42
C ALA A 151 -5.95 20.76 3.81
N ALA A 152 -7.27 20.63 3.95
CA ALA A 152 -7.96 20.78 5.22
C ALA A 152 -7.82 19.55 6.14
N VAL A 153 -7.45 18.38 5.60
CA VAL A 153 -7.27 17.15 6.38
C VAL A 153 -5.99 16.40 5.95
N PRO A 154 -4.78 16.96 6.16
CA PRO A 154 -3.54 16.34 5.70
C PRO A 154 -3.27 14.95 6.31
N SER A 155 -3.83 14.66 7.49
CA SER A 155 -3.74 13.35 8.15
C SER A 155 -4.48 12.22 7.41
N ALA A 156 -5.33 12.57 6.44
CA ALA A 156 -6.04 11.60 5.60
C ALA A 156 -5.31 11.30 4.28
N ASN A 157 -4.25 12.04 3.95
CA ASN A 157 -3.50 11.85 2.71
C ASN A 157 -2.84 10.46 2.65
N LEU A 158 -2.86 9.84 1.47
CA LEU A 158 -2.36 8.45 1.24
C LEU A 158 -2.96 7.42 2.22
N SER A 159 -4.19 7.65 2.68
CA SER A 159 -4.92 6.78 3.58
C SER A 159 -6.35 6.55 3.06
N PRO A 160 -6.97 5.37 3.29
CA PRO A 160 -8.37 5.14 2.96
C PRO A 160 -9.32 6.17 3.57
N THR A 161 -8.94 6.81 4.68
CA THR A 161 -9.72 7.87 5.33
C THR A 161 -9.87 9.13 4.46
N PHE A 162 -9.08 9.30 3.39
CA PHE A 162 -9.29 10.36 2.40
C PHE A 162 -10.71 10.33 1.82
N GLU A 163 -11.33 9.15 1.71
CA GLU A 163 -12.70 9.00 1.18
C GLU A 163 -13.77 9.76 2.00
N GLN A 164 -13.47 10.12 3.25
CA GLN A 164 -14.39 10.80 4.16
C GLN A 164 -14.29 12.34 4.04
N THR A 165 -13.28 12.84 3.33
CA THR A 165 -12.97 14.27 3.21
C THR A 165 -13.93 15.01 2.30
N ARG A 166 -13.90 16.34 2.35
CA ARG A 166 -14.66 17.17 1.41
C ARG A 166 -14.04 17.12 0.01
N ALA A 167 -12.71 17.10 -0.07
CA ALA A 167 -12.00 16.97 -1.34
C ALA A 167 -12.38 15.71 -2.11
N PHE A 168 -12.37 14.53 -1.47
CA PHE A 168 -12.75 13.29 -2.14
C PHE A 168 -14.20 13.30 -2.64
N ARG A 169 -15.15 13.78 -1.81
CA ARG A 169 -16.55 13.93 -2.24
C ARG A 169 -16.70 14.86 -3.45
N TRP A 170 -15.92 15.93 -3.51
CA TRP A 170 -15.92 16.84 -4.66
C TRP A 170 -15.34 16.17 -5.91
N LEU A 171 -14.24 15.42 -5.77
CA LEU A 171 -13.62 14.67 -6.87
C LEU A 171 -14.57 13.64 -7.48
N GLU A 172 -15.25 12.82 -6.66
CA GLU A 172 -16.22 11.83 -7.13
C GLU A 172 -17.34 12.45 -8.00
N GLN A 173 -17.72 13.69 -7.73
CA GLN A 173 -18.78 14.40 -8.45
C GLN A 173 -18.29 15.15 -9.69
N ASN A 174 -17.02 15.60 -9.70
CA ASN A 174 -16.53 16.58 -10.66
C ASN A 174 -15.34 16.11 -11.50
N ALA A 175 -14.49 15.21 -11.01
CA ALA A 175 -13.24 14.83 -11.68
C ALA A 175 -13.44 14.35 -13.12
N LYS A 176 -14.53 13.60 -13.38
CA LYS A 176 -14.89 13.13 -14.73
C LYS A 176 -15.09 14.26 -15.74
N ARG A 177 -15.54 15.45 -15.31
CA ARG A 177 -15.70 16.63 -16.19
C ARG A 177 -14.36 17.15 -16.70
N TYR A 178 -13.29 16.87 -15.97
CA TYR A 178 -11.91 17.17 -16.31
C TYR A 178 -11.17 15.93 -16.81
N SER A 179 -11.90 14.89 -17.21
CA SER A 179 -11.38 13.62 -17.71
C SER A 179 -10.47 12.87 -16.74
N PHE A 180 -10.65 13.08 -15.43
CA PHE A 180 -10.01 12.27 -14.39
C PHE A 180 -10.98 11.20 -13.86
N GLU A 181 -10.45 10.02 -13.59
CA GLU A 181 -11.16 8.93 -12.93
C GLU A 181 -10.32 8.26 -11.86
N LEU A 182 -10.98 7.66 -10.88
CA LEU A 182 -10.33 6.89 -9.83
C LEU A 182 -9.75 5.59 -10.42
N SER A 183 -8.44 5.39 -10.32
CA SER A 183 -7.80 4.23 -10.97
C SER A 183 -8.08 2.91 -10.27
N PHE A 184 -8.09 2.95 -8.93
CA PHE A 184 -8.20 1.77 -8.08
C PHE A 184 -9.39 1.89 -7.11
N PRO A 185 -10.64 1.85 -7.61
CA PRO A 185 -11.81 1.75 -6.76
C PRO A 185 -11.83 0.41 -6.00
N ARG A 186 -12.70 0.31 -5.00
CA ARG A 186 -12.99 -0.97 -4.35
C ARG A 186 -13.40 -1.99 -5.40
N ASN A 187 -12.89 -3.22 -5.27
CA ASN A 187 -13.18 -4.33 -6.19
C ASN A 187 -12.76 -4.07 -7.64
N ASN A 188 -11.72 -3.26 -7.87
CA ASN A 188 -11.14 -3.13 -9.21
C ASN A 188 -10.61 -4.48 -9.71
N CYS A 189 -10.67 -4.68 -11.02
CA CYS A 189 -10.35 -5.95 -11.67
C CYS A 189 -8.85 -6.28 -11.71
N GLN A 190 -7.99 -5.32 -11.33
CA GLN A 190 -6.56 -5.50 -11.21
C GLN A 190 -6.17 -6.19 -9.89
N GLY A 191 -7.06 -6.19 -8.88
CA GLY A 191 -6.74 -6.71 -7.54
C GLY A 191 -5.78 -5.82 -6.75
N VAL A 192 -5.52 -4.59 -7.22
CA VAL A 192 -4.78 -3.56 -6.48
C VAL A 192 -5.65 -3.08 -5.33
N LEU A 193 -5.05 -2.73 -4.18
CA LEU A 193 -5.81 -2.22 -3.05
C LEU A 193 -6.54 -0.92 -3.42
N TYR A 194 -7.58 -0.61 -2.65
CA TYR A 194 -8.33 0.62 -2.83
C TYR A 194 -7.46 1.84 -2.49
N GLU A 195 -7.31 2.75 -3.45
CA GLU A 195 -6.50 3.97 -3.34
C GLU A 195 -7.34 5.20 -3.68
N PRO A 196 -8.12 5.75 -2.72
CA PRO A 196 -9.01 6.90 -2.99
C PRO A 196 -8.27 8.17 -3.43
N TRP A 197 -6.96 8.24 -3.22
CA TRP A 197 -6.11 9.36 -3.60
C TRP A 197 -5.59 9.27 -5.03
N HIS A 198 -5.63 8.11 -5.71
CA HIS A 198 -4.97 7.90 -6.99
C HIS A 198 -5.94 8.08 -8.18
N TRP A 199 -5.73 9.13 -8.97
CA TRP A 199 -6.57 9.49 -10.10
C TRP A 199 -5.77 9.50 -11.40
N ARG A 200 -6.36 8.98 -12.49
CA ARG A 200 -5.75 9.03 -13.83
C ARG A 200 -6.55 9.86 -14.81
N PHE A 201 -5.84 10.52 -15.70
CA PHE A 201 -6.38 11.24 -16.84
C PHE A 201 -6.66 10.29 -18.01
N VAL A 202 -7.85 10.38 -18.58
CA VAL A 202 -8.35 9.59 -19.73
C VAL A 202 -9.05 10.50 -20.75
N GLY A 203 -8.51 11.70 -20.99
CA GLY A 203 -9.17 12.75 -21.78
C GLY A 203 -8.69 12.91 -23.23
N ASP A 204 -7.74 12.10 -23.68
CA ASP A 204 -7.26 12.12 -25.07
C ASP A 204 -7.09 10.71 -25.66
N PRO A 205 -6.98 10.57 -27.00
CA PRO A 205 -6.89 9.26 -27.63
C PRO A 205 -5.70 8.43 -27.15
N GLU A 206 -4.59 9.06 -26.77
CA GLU A 206 -3.39 8.36 -26.31
C GLU A 206 -3.61 7.78 -24.91
N SER A 207 -4.13 8.57 -23.96
CA SER A 207 -4.47 8.11 -22.61
C SER A 207 -5.59 7.06 -22.62
N LEU A 208 -6.63 7.23 -23.44
CA LEU A 208 -7.68 6.22 -23.61
C LEU A 208 -7.10 4.89 -24.13
N LYS A 209 -6.25 4.97 -25.15
CA LYS A 209 -5.54 3.80 -25.68
C LYS A 209 -4.69 3.15 -24.60
N MET A 210 -3.89 3.93 -23.87
CA MET A 210 -3.00 3.46 -22.82
C MET A 210 -3.73 2.73 -21.68
N PHE A 211 -4.88 3.25 -21.24
CA PHE A 211 -5.58 2.71 -20.08
C PHE A 211 -6.68 1.71 -20.41
N TYR A 212 -7.17 1.64 -21.65
CA TYR A 212 -8.25 0.72 -22.01
C TYR A 212 -7.93 -0.24 -23.14
N GLN A 213 -6.92 0.02 -23.97
CA GLN A 213 -6.56 -0.93 -25.01
C GLN A 213 -5.99 -2.19 -24.36
N ASN A 214 -6.57 -3.34 -24.71
CA ASN A 214 -6.19 -4.68 -24.24
C ASN A 214 -6.45 -4.98 -22.75
N ARG A 215 -7.22 -4.15 -22.02
CA ARG A 215 -7.68 -4.54 -20.67
C ARG A 215 -8.84 -5.55 -20.74
N PRO A 216 -8.91 -6.52 -19.81
CA PRO A 216 -10.09 -7.39 -19.67
C PRO A 216 -11.35 -6.53 -19.50
N GLN A 217 -12.40 -6.83 -20.27
CA GLN A 217 -13.68 -6.12 -20.15
C GLN A 217 -14.28 -6.34 -18.74
N PRO A 218 -15.06 -5.39 -18.18
CA PRO A 218 -15.63 -5.47 -16.83
C PRO A 218 -16.46 -6.73 -16.56
N SER A 219 -16.93 -7.42 -17.61
CA SER A 219 -17.64 -8.70 -17.53
C SER A 219 -16.74 -9.89 -17.14
N ILE A 220 -15.42 -9.69 -17.01
CA ILE A 220 -14.41 -10.71 -16.70
C ILE A 220 -13.51 -10.20 -15.55
N CYS A 221 -14.12 -9.68 -14.49
CA CYS A 221 -13.38 -9.40 -13.26
C CYS A 221 -13.50 -10.64 -12.38
N PRO A 222 -12.39 -11.34 -12.05
CA PRO A 222 -12.46 -12.46 -11.12
C PRO A 222 -13.05 -11.96 -9.79
N PRO A 223 -13.91 -12.74 -9.12
CA PRO A 223 -14.35 -12.38 -7.78
C PRO A 223 -13.11 -12.25 -6.89
N ASN A 224 -12.76 -11.03 -6.48
CA ASN A 224 -11.65 -10.83 -5.55
C ASN A 224 -11.95 -11.58 -4.26
N HIS A 225 -10.96 -12.34 -3.79
CA HIS A 225 -11.02 -13.03 -2.51
C HIS A 225 -11.37 -12.02 -1.40
N ASP A 226 -12.32 -12.44 -0.57
CA ASP A 226 -12.93 -11.72 0.53
C ASP A 226 -11.93 -10.83 1.32
N PRO A 227 -12.14 -9.49 1.38
CA PRO A 227 -11.28 -8.59 2.14
C PRO A 227 -11.31 -8.84 3.66
N THR A 228 -12.25 -9.64 4.17
CA THR A 228 -12.29 -10.02 5.60
C THR A 228 -11.18 -10.99 6.00
N ALA A 229 -10.51 -11.66 5.06
CA ALA A 229 -9.42 -12.57 5.36
C ALA A 229 -8.13 -11.89 5.87
N ILE A 230 -8.01 -10.55 5.77
CA ILE A 230 -6.81 -9.79 6.18
C ILE A 230 -7.10 -8.86 7.38
N ALA A 231 -8.31 -8.88 7.94
CA ALA A 231 -8.67 -8.11 9.13
C ALA A 231 -8.11 -8.70 10.46
N ILE A 232 -7.28 -9.75 10.43
CA ILE A 232 -6.75 -10.39 11.65
C ILE A 232 -5.31 -9.94 12.02
N PHE A 233 -4.58 -9.23 11.14
CA PHE A 233 -3.21 -8.77 11.45
C PHE A 233 -3.09 -7.28 11.77
N SER A 234 -4.08 -6.73 12.49
CA SER A 234 -3.95 -5.45 13.18
C SER A 234 -4.83 -5.45 14.41
N ILE A 235 -4.43 -6.20 15.44
CA ILE A 235 -4.56 -5.93 16.89
C ILE A 235 -3.80 -7.08 17.58
N THR A 236 -2.48 -6.94 17.77
CA THR A 236 -1.79 -7.41 18.98
C THR A 236 -0.38 -6.83 19.00
N CYS A 237 -0.30 -5.55 19.35
CA CYS A 237 0.91 -4.97 19.91
C CYS A 237 0.52 -4.14 21.14
N LEU A 238 -0.09 -4.79 22.12
CA LEU A 238 -0.07 -4.37 23.52
C LEU A 238 -0.48 -5.56 24.40
N ALA A 239 0.24 -5.73 25.51
CA ALA A 239 0.05 -6.71 26.59
C ALA A 239 0.59 -8.14 26.36
N LEU A 240 1.91 -8.30 26.49
CA LEU A 240 2.50 -9.50 27.09
C LEU A 240 3.48 -9.10 28.21
N LEU A 241 2.94 -8.89 29.40
CA LEU A 241 3.64 -9.09 30.67
C LEU A 241 2.64 -9.61 31.71
N SER A 242 2.43 -10.93 31.76
CA SER A 242 2.56 -11.74 33.00
C SER A 242 1.87 -13.10 32.84
N PRO A 243 2.38 -14.17 33.49
CA PRO A 243 2.06 -15.53 33.09
C PRO A 243 1.28 -16.30 34.18
N TRP A 244 0.53 -17.34 33.75
CA TRP A 244 -0.02 -18.47 34.54
C TRP A 244 -0.91 -18.17 35.77
N VAL A 245 -2.21 -18.55 35.71
CA VAL A 245 -2.82 -19.62 36.53
C VAL A 245 -4.09 -20.13 35.80
N SER A 246 -4.20 -21.45 35.62
CA SER A 246 -5.34 -22.19 35.03
C SER A 246 -6.56 -22.29 35.96
N PRO A 247 -7.77 -22.64 35.45
CA PRO A 247 -9.02 -22.58 36.19
C PRO A 247 -9.35 -23.90 36.90
N LEU A 248 -10.01 -23.80 38.05
CA LEU A 248 -10.78 -24.90 38.66
C LEU A 248 -12.14 -24.36 39.11
N LEU A 249 -13.20 -24.80 38.43
CA LEU A 249 -14.56 -24.94 38.96
C LEU A 249 -14.64 -26.36 39.58
N PRO A 250 -15.49 -26.64 40.59
CA PRO A 250 -16.94 -26.52 40.43
C PRO A 250 -17.76 -26.11 41.69
N ALA A 251 -19.06 -25.96 41.43
CA ALA A 251 -20.15 -25.61 42.32
C ALA A 251 -20.28 -26.45 43.60
N THR A 252 -20.92 -25.90 44.63
CA THR A 252 -22.19 -26.43 45.19
C THR A 252 -22.69 -25.61 46.40
N SER A 253 -24.02 -25.52 46.48
CA SER A 253 -24.85 -25.58 47.69
C SER A 253 -24.73 -24.48 48.75
N GLY A 254 -25.88 -23.85 49.04
CA GLY A 254 -26.37 -23.85 50.42
C GLY A 254 -26.83 -22.52 50.97
N ASP A 255 -28.15 -22.37 50.98
CA ASP A 255 -28.95 -21.85 52.10
C ASP A 255 -28.88 -20.36 52.49
N ARG A 256 -30.09 -19.77 52.47
CA ARG A 256 -30.76 -19.04 53.58
C ARG A 256 -29.98 -17.85 54.17
N LEU A 257 -30.53 -16.64 54.30
CA LEU A 257 -31.85 -16.28 54.82
C LEU A 257 -31.84 -14.73 54.98
N LEU A 258 -33.02 -14.10 54.89
CA LEU A 258 -33.39 -12.78 55.44
C LEU A 258 -32.78 -11.55 54.71
N GLY A 259 -33.52 -10.51 54.34
CA GLY A 259 -34.91 -10.13 54.56
C GLY A 259 -35.10 -8.67 54.09
N PHE A 260 -36.37 -8.29 53.91
CA PHE A 260 -36.89 -6.92 53.85
C PHE A 260 -36.63 -6.04 52.60
N LEU A 261 -37.69 -5.93 51.79
CA LEU A 261 -38.16 -4.72 51.09
C LEU A 261 -38.76 -3.70 52.11
N PRO A 262 -39.26 -2.49 51.76
CA PRO A 262 -39.27 -1.75 50.47
C PRO A 262 -38.95 -0.21 50.56
N SER A 263 -38.93 0.44 49.39
CA SER A 263 -39.37 1.82 49.04
C SER A 263 -38.94 3.05 49.86
N ILE A 264 -38.47 4.11 49.17
CA ILE A 264 -39.21 5.37 48.90
C ILE A 264 -38.34 6.34 48.08
N ALA A 265 -39.04 7.14 47.27
CA ALA A 265 -38.65 8.21 46.37
C ALA A 265 -37.72 9.30 46.91
N LEU A 266 -36.83 9.81 46.04
CA LEU A 266 -36.86 11.15 45.43
C LEU A 266 -35.79 11.25 44.33
#